data_AF-A0A348V9K4-F1
#
_entry.id   AF-A0A348V9K4-F1
#
_cell.length_a   1.000
_cell.length_b   1.000
_cell.length_c   1.000
_cell.angle_alpha   90.00
_cell.angle_beta   90.00
_cell.angle_gamma   90.00
#
_symmetry.space_group_name_H-M   'P 1'
#
loop_
_entity.id
_entity.type
_entity.pdbx_description
1 polymer ?
#
loop_
_entity_poly.entity_id
_entity_poly.type
_entity_poly.pdbx_seq_one_letter_code
_entity_poly.pdbx_strand_id
1 'polypeptide(L)'
;MGILYSLDIEPESFGKDVIVVGAQPFERPTRQNAFALSLSEDDNFNDRKGLGIIPFKHDKESESILFDMFYRSKKLFPDDMLVDVVSQINEINEISCGAVSFCKTVYYSNVSDNDWEKYLKQTGLSIVPETTIRFDEEKLNIQYKFWCNYGRDRLMRRTQCHLVTSFKFDNF
;
A
#
# COMPACT_ATOMS: atom_id res chain seq x y z
N MET A 1 1.24 12.35 21.33
CA MET A 1 2.10 11.25 21.83
C MET A 1 1.67 10.01 21.08
N GLY A 2 2.57 9.41 20.32
CA GLY A 2 2.32 8.18 19.58
C GLY A 2 2.82 6.97 20.38
N ILE A 3 2.38 5.79 19.97
CA ILE A 3 2.82 4.52 20.54
C ILE A 3 3.23 3.62 19.37
N LEU A 4 4.45 3.12 19.41
CA LEU A 4 4.93 2.08 18.51
C LEU A 4 4.85 0.74 19.24
N TYR A 5 4.09 -0.19 18.67
CA TYR A 5 4.03 -1.56 19.17
C TYR A 5 5.01 -2.42 18.38
N SER A 6 5.82 -3.22 19.08
CA SER A 6 6.61 -4.31 18.52
C SER A 6 6.08 -5.62 19.07
N LEU A 7 5.83 -6.61 18.21
CA LEU A 7 5.34 -7.91 18.65
C LEU A 7 6.23 -9.00 18.07
N ASP A 8 6.80 -9.81 18.94
CA ASP A 8 7.52 -11.01 18.54
C ASP A 8 6.52 -12.11 18.18
N ILE A 9 6.50 -12.48 16.89
CA ILE A 9 5.57 -13.48 16.35
C ILE A 9 6.32 -14.79 16.16
N GLU A 10 5.90 -15.83 16.86
CA GLU A 10 6.41 -17.20 16.65
C GLU A 10 5.95 -17.71 15.26
N PRO A 11 6.82 -18.38 14.49
CA PRO A 11 6.51 -18.86 13.13
C PRO A 11 5.22 -19.68 13.04
N GLU A 12 4.89 -20.43 14.08
CA GLU A 12 3.70 -21.30 14.18
C GLU A 12 2.38 -20.52 14.29
N SER A 13 2.45 -19.21 14.59
CA SER A 13 1.29 -18.33 14.71
C SER A 13 0.76 -17.84 13.36
N PHE A 14 1.57 -17.93 12.28
CA PHE A 14 1.15 -17.54 10.94
C PHE A 14 0.08 -18.50 10.38
N GLY A 15 -1.02 -17.93 9.89
CA GLY A 15 -2.16 -18.68 9.37
C GLY A 15 -3.13 -19.18 10.45
N LYS A 16 -2.86 -18.90 11.73
CA LYS A 16 -3.77 -19.16 12.86
C LYS A 16 -4.21 -17.84 13.49
N ASP A 17 -3.31 -17.24 14.27
CA ASP A 17 -3.56 -16.01 15.02
C ASP A 17 -3.10 -14.79 14.24
N VAL A 18 -2.09 -14.93 13.38
CA VAL A 18 -1.59 -13.87 12.50
C VAL A 18 -1.94 -14.21 11.05
N ILE A 19 -2.78 -13.38 10.45
CA ILE A 19 -3.31 -13.58 9.11
C ILE A 19 -2.75 -12.48 8.19
N VAL A 20 -2.34 -12.84 6.99
CA VAL A 20 -1.92 -11.85 5.98
C VAL A 20 -3.15 -11.06 5.52
N VAL A 21 -3.08 -9.74 5.57
CA VAL A 21 -4.17 -8.87 5.14
C VAL A 21 -4.03 -8.56 3.65
N GLY A 22 -5.07 -8.93 2.89
CA GLY A 22 -5.18 -8.72 1.45
C GLY A 22 -4.31 -9.66 0.61
N ALA A 23 -4.58 -9.70 -0.69
CA ALA A 23 -3.65 -10.31 -1.63
C ALA A 23 -2.37 -9.45 -1.64
N GLN A 24 -1.24 -10.06 -1.31
CA GLN A 24 0.10 -9.46 -1.48
C GLN A 24 0.79 -10.12 -2.69
N PRO A 25 0.22 -10.03 -3.92
CA PRO A 25 0.79 -10.73 -5.09
C PRO A 25 2.14 -10.15 -5.51
N PHE A 26 2.48 -8.95 -5.04
CA PHE A 26 3.76 -8.30 -5.25
C PHE A 26 4.42 -8.01 -3.91
N GLU A 27 5.73 -8.24 -3.82
CA GLU A 27 6.53 -7.74 -2.69
C GLU A 27 6.35 -6.22 -2.64
N ARG A 28 5.70 -5.71 -1.59
CA ARG A 28 5.56 -4.27 -1.45
C ARG A 28 6.95 -3.63 -1.36
N PRO A 29 7.16 -2.49 -2.04
CA PRO A 29 8.36 -1.72 -1.83
C PRO A 29 8.51 -1.44 -0.34
N THR A 30 9.69 -1.74 0.25
CA THR A 30 10.04 -1.60 1.69
C THR A 30 9.61 -2.68 2.68
N ARG A 31 9.17 -3.87 2.25
CA ARG A 31 8.72 -4.97 3.16
C ARG A 31 7.56 -4.57 4.10
N GLN A 32 6.77 -3.55 3.74
CA GLN A 32 5.50 -3.30 4.42
C GLN A 32 4.56 -4.47 4.13
N ASN A 33 4.54 -5.44 5.03
CA ASN A 33 3.56 -6.52 5.03
C ASN A 33 2.44 -6.12 5.98
N ALA A 34 1.20 -6.21 5.51
CA ALA A 34 0.04 -6.01 6.36
C ALA A 34 -0.36 -7.36 6.96
N PHE A 35 -0.38 -7.44 8.28
CA PHE A 35 -0.87 -8.58 9.02
C PHE A 35 -2.01 -8.13 9.93
N ALA A 36 -2.97 -9.02 10.14
CA ALA A 36 -4.00 -8.92 11.15
C ALA A 36 -3.66 -9.91 12.25
N LEU A 37 -3.71 -9.45 13.50
CA LEU A 37 -3.70 -10.33 14.66
C LEU A 37 -5.15 -10.56 15.09
N SER A 38 -5.58 -11.81 15.11
CA SER A 38 -6.89 -12.20 15.62
C SER A 38 -6.88 -12.13 17.14
N LEU A 39 -7.87 -11.44 17.71
CA LEU A 39 -8.11 -11.34 19.15
C LEU A 39 -9.51 -11.86 19.45
N SER A 40 -9.64 -12.65 20.51
CA SER A 40 -10.95 -13.05 21.04
C SER A 40 -11.62 -11.88 21.78
N GLU A 41 -12.94 -11.92 22.01
CA GLU A 41 -13.65 -10.85 22.73
C GLU A 41 -13.07 -10.58 24.14
N ASP A 42 -12.55 -11.63 24.79
CA ASP A 42 -11.94 -11.55 26.12
C ASP A 42 -10.42 -11.27 26.09
N ASP A 43 -9.81 -11.18 24.90
CA ASP A 43 -8.37 -10.93 24.76
C ASP A 43 -8.04 -9.44 24.91
N ASN A 44 -7.09 -9.13 25.79
CA ASN A 44 -6.46 -7.82 25.83
C ASN A 44 -5.14 -7.85 25.06
N PHE A 45 -5.03 -7.02 24.01
CA PHE A 45 -3.82 -6.93 23.20
C PHE A 45 -2.58 -6.62 24.03
N ASN A 46 -2.71 -5.79 25.07
CA ASN A 46 -1.58 -5.35 25.90
C ASN A 46 -0.97 -6.48 26.74
N ASP A 47 -1.69 -7.59 26.92
CA ASP A 47 -1.24 -8.74 27.71
C ASP A 47 -0.54 -9.80 26.84
N ARG A 48 -0.37 -9.54 25.54
CA ARG A 48 0.28 -10.46 24.60
C ARG A 48 1.76 -10.63 24.95
N LYS A 49 2.18 -11.90 25.07
CA LYS A 49 3.59 -12.27 25.27
C LYS A 49 4.43 -11.76 24.09
N GLY A 50 5.58 -11.15 24.39
CA GLY A 50 6.46 -10.58 23.37
C GLY A 50 6.02 -9.22 22.83
N LEU A 51 5.00 -8.58 23.43
CA LEU A 51 4.62 -7.22 23.10
C LEU A 51 5.58 -6.22 23.78
N GLY A 52 6.23 -5.40 22.97
CA GLY A 52 6.93 -4.18 23.37
C GLY A 52 6.08 -2.96 23.03
N ILE A 53 5.99 -2.03 23.97
CA ILE A 53 5.28 -0.75 23.80
C ILE A 53 6.31 0.36 23.94
N ILE A 54 6.54 1.10 22.85
CA ILE A 54 7.49 2.20 22.82
C ILE A 54 6.69 3.50 22.65
N PRO A 55 6.44 4.26 23.73
CA PRO A 55 5.87 5.58 23.59
C PRO A 55 6.88 6.48 22.89
N PHE A 56 6.41 7.25 21.91
CA PHE A 56 7.24 8.25 21.26
C PHE A 56 6.47 9.56 21.15
N LYS A 57 7.20 10.66 21.18
CA LYS A 57 6.65 11.98 20.96
C LYS A 57 7.26 12.51 19.68
N HIS A 58 6.41 12.81 18.72
CA HIS A 58 6.79 13.70 17.65
C HIS A 58 6.73 15.13 18.18
N ASP A 59 7.86 15.81 18.11
CA ASP A 59 7.89 17.26 18.13
C ASP A 59 8.10 17.77 16.69
N LYS A 60 7.75 19.03 16.45
CA LYS A 60 7.80 19.65 15.12
C LYS A 60 9.19 19.61 14.49
N GLU A 61 10.25 19.70 15.30
CA GLU A 61 11.63 19.68 14.83
C GLU A 61 11.99 18.29 14.32
N SER A 62 11.71 17.25 15.12
CA SER A 62 11.86 15.85 14.75
C SER A 62 11.09 15.48 13.47
N GLU A 63 9.84 15.94 13.33
CA GLU A 63 9.03 15.72 12.11
C GLU A 63 9.63 16.43 10.89
N SER A 64 10.12 17.66 11.05
CA SER A 64 10.75 18.40 9.95
C SER A 64 12.02 17.69 9.47
N ILE A 65 12.85 17.20 10.40
CA ILE A 65 14.06 16.43 10.08
C ILE A 65 13.69 15.16 9.31
N LEU A 66 12.69 14.39 9.78
CA LEU A 66 12.25 13.17 9.09
C LEU A 66 11.70 13.49 7.69
N PHE A 67 10.87 14.52 7.58
CA PHE A 67 10.28 14.96 6.31
C PHE A 67 11.37 15.32 5.30
N ASP A 68 12.37 16.10 5.70
CA ASP A 68 13.49 16.49 4.84
C ASP A 68 14.45 15.32 4.55
N MET A 69 14.70 14.44 5.53
CA MET A 69 15.53 13.24 5.36
C MET A 69 14.99 12.32 4.26
N PHE A 70 13.66 12.17 4.18
CA PHE A 70 12.97 11.41 3.12
C PHE A 70 12.74 12.22 1.84
N TYR A 71 13.36 13.40 1.72
CA TYR A 71 13.20 14.33 0.62
C TYR A 71 11.72 14.60 0.31
N ARG A 72 10.95 14.90 1.37
CA ARG A 72 9.51 15.19 1.29
C ARG A 72 8.75 14.04 0.64
N SER A 73 9.02 12.83 1.13
CA SER A 73 8.45 11.56 0.64
C SER A 73 8.99 11.05 -0.70
N LYS A 74 9.75 11.85 -1.46
CA LYS A 74 10.29 11.40 -2.77
C LYS A 74 11.20 10.18 -2.65
N LYS A 75 11.85 9.94 -1.50
CA LYS A 75 12.67 8.74 -1.26
C LYS A 75 11.85 7.46 -1.02
N LEU A 76 10.59 7.59 -0.61
CA LEU A 76 9.75 6.46 -0.20
C LEU A 76 9.07 5.76 -1.36
N PHE A 77 8.90 6.44 -2.49
CA PHE A 77 8.23 5.91 -3.67
C PHE A 77 9.25 5.63 -4.78
N PRO A 78 9.11 4.51 -5.50
CA PRO A 78 9.88 4.28 -6.72
C PRO A 78 9.51 5.31 -7.79
N ASP A 79 10.43 5.55 -8.71
CA ASP A 79 10.11 6.34 -9.90
C ASP A 79 9.07 5.55 -10.72
N ASP A 80 7.90 6.15 -10.94
CA ASP A 80 6.79 5.51 -11.62
C ASP A 80 6.50 6.23 -12.95
N MET A 81 6.81 5.56 -14.05
CA MET A 81 6.60 6.07 -15.40
C MET A 81 5.12 6.03 -15.82
N LEU A 82 4.26 5.39 -15.03
CA LEU A 82 2.82 5.30 -15.29
C LEU A 82 2.04 6.45 -14.66
N VAL A 83 2.67 7.31 -13.87
CA VAL A 83 2.01 8.44 -13.18
C VAL A 83 1.26 9.32 -14.18
N ASP A 84 1.83 9.54 -15.37
CA ASP A 84 1.17 10.34 -16.41
C ASP A 84 -0.09 9.66 -16.93
N VAL A 85 -0.04 8.34 -17.16
CA VAL A 85 -1.20 7.56 -17.62
C VAL A 85 -2.29 7.52 -16.55
N VAL A 86 -1.91 7.32 -15.28
CA VAL A 86 -2.84 7.37 -14.14
C VAL A 86 -3.48 8.74 -14.00
N SER A 87 -2.70 9.81 -14.21
CA SER A 87 -3.23 11.18 -14.18
C SER A 87 -4.27 11.39 -15.29
N GLN A 88 -3.99 10.93 -16.51
CA GLN A 88 -4.96 10.96 -17.60
C GLN A 88 -6.23 10.17 -17.27
N ILE A 89 -6.11 8.99 -16.64
CA ILE A 89 -7.26 8.17 -16.22
C ILE A 89 -8.15 8.95 -15.25
N ASN A 90 -7.56 9.71 -14.33
CA ASN A 90 -8.31 10.50 -13.35
C ASN A 90 -8.97 11.75 -13.95
N GLU A 91 -8.53 12.22 -15.12
CA GLU A 91 -9.07 13.39 -15.81
C GLU A 91 -10.26 13.05 -16.72
N ILE A 92 -10.37 11.80 -17.16
CA ILE A 92 -11.47 11.36 -18.02
C ILE A 92 -12.64 10.82 -17.22
N ASN A 93 -13.85 11.05 -17.71
CA ASN A 93 -15.09 10.47 -17.18
C ASN A 93 -15.56 9.29 -18.02
N GLU A 94 -14.64 8.53 -18.62
CA GLU A 94 -14.94 7.42 -19.52
C GLU A 94 -14.41 6.09 -18.97
N ILE A 95 -15.18 5.02 -19.18
CA ILE A 95 -14.79 3.66 -18.82
C ILE A 95 -15.16 2.68 -19.93
N SER A 96 -14.29 1.71 -20.21
CA SER A 96 -14.55 0.73 -21.26
C SER A 96 -15.64 -0.28 -20.85
N CYS A 97 -16.44 -0.74 -21.81
CA CYS A 97 -17.41 -1.82 -21.62
C CYS A 97 -16.75 -3.07 -21.04
N GLY A 98 -15.52 -3.37 -21.47
CA GLY A 98 -14.73 -4.49 -20.96
C GLY A 98 -14.41 -4.34 -19.47
N ALA A 99 -13.95 -3.16 -19.04
CA ALA A 99 -13.64 -2.89 -17.63
C ALA A 99 -14.90 -2.96 -16.74
N VAL A 100 -16.03 -2.43 -17.23
CA VAL A 100 -17.33 -2.52 -16.54
C VAL A 100 -17.77 -3.97 -16.36
N SER A 101 -17.68 -4.78 -17.42
CA SER A 101 -18.08 -6.19 -17.40
C SER A 101 -17.18 -7.02 -16.46
N PHE A 102 -15.87 -6.75 -16.49
CA PHE A 102 -14.91 -7.38 -15.59
C PHE A 102 -15.21 -7.01 -14.13
N CYS A 103 -15.42 -5.73 -13.82
CA CYS A 103 -15.75 -5.26 -12.49
C CYS A 103 -17.00 -5.94 -11.92
N LYS A 104 -18.06 -6.04 -12.74
CA LYS A 104 -19.28 -6.75 -12.35
C LYS A 104 -19.00 -8.21 -12.01
N THR A 105 -18.25 -8.90 -12.87
CA THR A 105 -17.95 -10.33 -12.71
C THR A 105 -17.13 -10.61 -11.45
N VAL A 106 -16.16 -9.74 -11.13
CA VAL A 106 -15.22 -9.97 -10.02
C VAL A 106 -15.80 -9.53 -8.68
N TYR A 107 -16.43 -8.35 -8.62
CA TYR A 107 -16.79 -7.71 -7.35
C TYR A 107 -18.29 -7.66 -7.08
N TYR A 108 -19.12 -7.77 -8.12
CA TYR A 108 -20.57 -7.58 -8.04
C TYR A 108 -21.34 -8.73 -8.70
N SER A 109 -20.78 -9.94 -8.68
CA SER A 109 -21.36 -11.12 -9.33
C SER A 109 -22.76 -11.48 -8.83
N ASN A 110 -23.05 -11.13 -7.57
CA ASN A 110 -24.34 -11.37 -6.92
C ASN A 110 -25.35 -10.21 -7.10
N VAL A 111 -24.97 -9.12 -7.77
CA VAL A 111 -25.84 -7.96 -7.99
C VAL A 111 -26.66 -8.16 -9.26
N SER A 112 -27.96 -7.90 -9.18
CA SER A 112 -28.86 -8.01 -10.33
C SER A 112 -28.50 -7.04 -11.44
N ASP A 113 -28.84 -7.36 -12.69
CA ASP A 113 -28.60 -6.48 -13.84
C ASP A 113 -29.26 -5.11 -13.68
N ASN A 114 -30.48 -5.08 -13.13
CA ASN A 114 -31.22 -3.83 -12.88
C ASN A 114 -30.53 -2.95 -11.84
N ASP A 115 -30.07 -3.52 -10.74
CA ASP A 115 -29.35 -2.76 -9.70
C ASP A 115 -28.00 -2.28 -10.21
N TRP A 116 -27.32 -3.10 -11.01
CA TRP A 116 -26.07 -2.75 -11.66
C TRP A 116 -26.21 -1.54 -12.59
N GLU A 117 -27.23 -1.53 -13.45
CA GLU A 117 -27.52 -0.37 -14.32
C GLU A 117 -27.81 0.89 -13.51
N LYS A 118 -28.50 0.76 -12.37
CA LYS A 118 -28.77 1.88 -11.48
C LYS A 118 -27.49 2.43 -10.86
N TYR A 119 -26.58 1.57 -10.41
CA TYR A 119 -25.27 1.98 -9.91
C TYR A 119 -24.45 2.68 -10.99
N LEU A 120 -24.40 2.14 -12.20
CA LEU A 120 -23.68 2.75 -13.32
C LEU A 120 -24.22 4.14 -13.68
N LYS A 121 -25.53 4.35 -13.62
CA LYS A 121 -26.12 5.69 -13.84
C LYS A 121 -25.74 6.69 -12.74
N GLN A 122 -25.47 6.22 -11.53
CA GLN A 122 -25.10 7.08 -10.40
C GLN A 122 -23.63 7.50 -10.43
N THR A 123 -22.75 6.79 -11.13
CA THR A 123 -21.32 7.14 -11.20
C THR A 123 -21.04 8.37 -12.06
N GLY A 124 -21.93 8.70 -13.00
CA GLY A 124 -21.71 9.76 -13.98
C GLY A 124 -20.64 9.44 -15.04
N LEU A 125 -20.18 8.20 -15.10
CA LEU A 125 -19.19 7.75 -16.08
C LEU A 125 -19.85 7.40 -17.42
N SER A 126 -19.23 7.85 -18.51
CA SER A 126 -19.58 7.48 -19.87
C SER A 126 -18.99 6.12 -20.21
N ILE A 127 -19.85 5.15 -20.51
CA ILE A 127 -19.42 3.81 -20.90
C ILE A 127 -19.16 3.80 -22.41
N VAL A 128 -17.92 3.54 -22.79
CA VAL A 128 -17.45 3.52 -24.19
C VAL A 128 -16.98 2.11 -24.57
N PRO A 129 -16.99 1.72 -25.86
CA PRO A 129 -16.49 0.41 -26.27
C PRO A 129 -15.04 0.17 -25.84
N GLU A 130 -14.18 1.17 -26.03
CA GLU A 130 -12.77 1.17 -25.65
C GLU A 130 -12.35 2.57 -25.17
N THR A 131 -11.45 2.63 -24.18
CA THR A 131 -10.86 3.90 -23.73
C THR A 131 -9.74 4.33 -24.66
N THR A 132 -9.60 5.65 -24.86
CA THR A 132 -8.47 6.23 -25.58
C THR A 132 -7.17 6.08 -24.80
N ILE A 133 -7.26 6.05 -23.46
CA ILE A 133 -6.10 5.83 -22.61
C ILE A 133 -5.79 4.35 -22.54
N ARG A 134 -4.53 4.03 -22.84
CA ARG A 134 -3.95 2.70 -22.72
C ARG A 134 -2.56 2.81 -22.17
N PHE A 135 -2.15 1.76 -21.45
CA PHE A 135 -0.75 1.60 -21.14
C PHE A 135 0.01 1.20 -22.39
N ASP A 136 1.11 1.90 -22.65
CA ASP A 136 2.06 1.53 -23.68
C ASP A 136 2.81 0.26 -23.22
N GLU A 137 2.58 -0.85 -23.91
CA GLU A 137 3.15 -2.16 -23.57
C GLU A 137 4.68 -2.16 -23.58
N GLU A 138 5.30 -1.36 -24.46
CA GLU A 138 6.75 -1.24 -24.51
C GLU A 138 7.26 -0.52 -23.26
N LYS A 139 6.64 0.60 -22.88
CA LYS A 139 6.97 1.32 -21.65
C LYS A 139 6.74 0.47 -20.40
N LEU A 140 5.64 -0.29 -20.35
CA LEU A 140 5.37 -1.22 -19.26
C LEU A 140 6.50 -2.25 -19.12
N ASN A 141 6.92 -2.85 -20.23
CA ASN A 141 7.99 -3.85 -20.22
C ASN A 141 9.33 -3.24 -19.82
N ILE A 142 9.65 -2.04 -20.31
CA ILE A 142 10.85 -1.29 -19.91
C ILE A 142 10.84 -1.00 -18.41
N GLN A 143 9.73 -0.49 -17.87
CA GLN A 143 9.60 -0.19 -16.45
C GLN A 143 9.69 -1.45 -15.58
N TYR A 144 9.04 -2.54 -16.01
CA TYR A 144 9.12 -3.82 -15.31
C TYR A 144 10.56 -4.36 -15.28
N LYS A 145 11.26 -4.36 -16.42
CA LYS A 145 12.68 -4.74 -16.50
C LYS A 145 13.55 -3.84 -15.64
N PHE A 146 13.33 -2.53 -15.67
CA PHE A 146 14.05 -1.58 -14.83
C PHE A 146 13.83 -1.88 -13.34
N TRP A 147 12.59 -2.13 -12.92
CA TRP A 147 12.25 -2.46 -11.54
C TRP A 147 12.98 -3.72 -11.07
N CYS A 148 12.88 -4.80 -11.84
CA CYS A 148 13.49 -6.09 -11.52
C CYS A 148 15.02 -6.03 -11.47
N ASN A 149 15.65 -5.27 -12.37
CA ASN A 149 17.11 -5.24 -12.47
C ASN A 149 17.77 -4.17 -11.58
N TYR A 150 17.08 -3.07 -11.28
CA TYR A 150 17.70 -1.90 -10.63
C TYR A 150 16.78 -1.18 -9.63
N GLY A 151 15.51 -1.01 -9.97
CA GLY A 151 14.57 -0.18 -9.22
C GLY A 151 14.36 -0.67 -7.79
N ARG A 152 14.25 -1.99 -7.60
CA ARG A 152 14.11 -2.61 -6.28
C ARG A 152 15.29 -2.28 -5.36
N ASP A 153 16.51 -2.55 -5.80
CA ASP A 153 17.72 -2.33 -5.00
C ASP A 153 17.98 -0.84 -4.77
N ARG A 154 17.66 0.00 -5.75
CA ARG A 154 17.75 1.45 -5.61
C ARG A 154 16.79 1.96 -4.54
N LEU A 155 15.55 1.48 -4.51
CA LEU A 155 14.60 1.86 -3.47
C LEU A 155 15.07 1.39 -2.10
N MET A 156 15.47 0.12 -1.96
CA MET A 156 15.95 -0.42 -0.68
C MET A 156 17.12 0.38 -0.12
N ARG A 157 18.08 0.80 -0.96
CA ARG A 157 19.19 1.68 -0.53
C ARG A 157 18.75 3.07 -0.09
N ARG A 158 17.67 3.62 -0.69
CA ARG A 158 17.12 4.94 -0.33
C ARG A 158 16.30 4.92 0.95
N THR A 159 15.66 3.79 1.25
CA THR A 159 14.74 3.62 2.38
C THR A 159 15.38 2.90 3.56
N GLN A 160 16.50 2.20 3.37
CA GLN A 160 17.33 1.73 4.47
C GLN A 160 17.90 2.94 5.19
N CYS A 161 17.33 3.26 6.36
CA CYS A 161 18.07 3.98 7.39
C CYS A 161 19.33 3.15 7.65
N HIS A 162 20.49 3.64 7.22
CA HIS A 162 21.73 3.20 7.83
C HIS A 162 21.53 3.50 9.30
N LEU A 163 21.53 2.45 10.14
CA LEU A 163 21.40 2.55 11.58
C LEU A 163 22.19 3.77 12.06
N VAL A 164 21.49 4.83 12.44
CA VAL A 164 22.09 5.85 13.31
C VAL A 164 22.28 5.09 14.62
N THR A 165 23.48 4.54 14.80
CA THR A 165 23.89 3.68 15.92
C THR A 165 23.93 4.41 17.27
N SER A 166 23.32 5.60 17.36
CA SER A 166 23.19 6.33 18.63
C SER A 166 21.97 7.24 18.61
N PHE A 167 20.80 6.67 18.86
CA PHE A 167 19.79 7.42 19.60
C PHE A 167 20.13 7.28 21.08
N LYS A 168 20.66 8.36 21.67
CA LYS A 168 20.65 8.49 23.13
C LYS A 168 19.20 8.68 23.52
N PHE A 169 18.57 7.61 23.99
CA PHE A 169 17.35 7.75 24.76
C PHE A 169 17.78 8.26 26.13
N ASP A 170 17.54 9.54 26.39
CA ASP A 170 17.65 10.05 27.75
C ASP A 170 16.58 9.33 28.58
N ASN A 171 17.01 8.63 29.62
CA ASN A 171 16.14 7.91 30.53
C ASN A 171 15.16 8.92 31.16
N PHE A 172 13.86 8.72 30.94
CA PHE A 172 12.80 9.35 31.72
C PHE A 172 12.45 8.48 32.91
#